data_AF-A0A9P1E637-F1
#
_entry.id   AF-A0A9P1E637-F1
#
_cell.length_a   1.000
_cell.length_b   1.000
_cell.length_c   1.000
_cell.angle_alpha   90.00
_cell.angle_beta   90.00
_cell.angle_gamma   90.00
#
_symmetry.space_group_name_H-M   'P 1'
#
loop_
_entity.id
_entity.type
_entity.pdbx_description
1 polymer ?
#
loop_
_entity_poly.entity_id
_entity_poly.type
_entity_poly.pdbx_seq_one_letter_code
_entity_poly.pdbx_strand_id
1 'polypeptide(L)'
;MQQVLARQNMQSNKMENLDHRHYHPPIQLHEQDNRTQAQLMKDCVDKDRQLRQLRGEDILELDMDGLITLEKQMERGLSRVLKMKDTLRLNEIAALKNQGAFLKEENEQMKQFVHQQMGRGKKPPSDQLVPGQSDNSISEASSPTNNQCCHGDSDTSLKLGYI
;
A
#
# COMPACT_ATOMS: atom_id res chain seq x y z
N MET A 1 -76.14 -8.39 -29.99
CA MET A 1 -74.93 -7.70 -30.49
C MET A 1 -74.57 -6.43 -29.70
N GLN A 2 -75.55 -5.65 -29.21
CA GLN A 2 -75.28 -4.44 -28.39
C GLN A 2 -74.66 -4.73 -27.01
N GLN A 3 -75.00 -5.85 -26.35
CA GLN A 3 -74.43 -6.19 -25.03
C GLN A 3 -72.94 -6.56 -25.06
N VAL A 4 -72.42 -7.04 -26.20
CA VAL A 4 -71.00 -7.40 -26.36
C VAL A 4 -70.16 -6.13 -26.54
N LEU A 5 -70.64 -5.18 -27.34
CA LEU A 5 -70.02 -3.86 -27.52
C LEU A 5 -70.00 -3.06 -26.20
N ALA A 6 -71.05 -3.14 -25.40
CA ALA A 6 -71.10 -2.49 -24.08
C ALA A 6 -70.06 -3.08 -23.11
N ARG A 7 -69.85 -4.40 -23.10
CA ARG A 7 -68.84 -5.05 -22.25
C ARG A 7 -67.42 -4.71 -22.67
N GLN A 8 -67.15 -4.66 -23.97
CA GLN A 8 -65.83 -4.32 -24.50
C GLN A 8 -65.49 -2.84 -24.28
N ASN A 9 -66.48 -1.94 -24.38
CA ASN A 9 -66.32 -0.52 -24.06
C ASN A 9 -66.06 -0.31 -22.55
N MET A 10 -66.75 -1.02 -21.67
CA MET A 10 -66.49 -0.96 -20.21
C MET A 10 -65.11 -1.50 -19.82
N GLN A 11 -64.61 -2.53 -20.51
CA GLN A 11 -63.25 -3.05 -20.30
C GLN A 11 -62.17 -2.13 -20.89
N SER A 12 -62.42 -1.53 -22.06
CA SER A 12 -61.53 -0.55 -22.70
C SER A 12 -61.41 0.71 -21.85
N ASN A 13 -62.52 1.22 -21.31
CA ASN A 13 -62.55 2.41 -20.45
C ASN A 13 -61.89 2.13 -19.08
N LYS A 14 -61.96 0.88 -18.58
CA LYS A 14 -61.27 0.48 -17.36
C LYS A 14 -59.75 0.34 -17.54
N MET A 15 -59.29 -0.06 -18.73
CA MET A 15 -57.87 -0.20 -19.07
C MET A 15 -57.22 1.14 -19.47
N GLU A 16 -57.95 2.04 -20.15
CA GLU A 16 -57.48 3.40 -20.48
C GLU A 16 -57.27 4.27 -19.23
N ASN A 17 -58.04 4.01 -18.16
CA ASN A 17 -57.84 4.62 -16.83
C ASN A 17 -56.71 4.00 -16.01
N LEU A 18 -56.18 2.83 -16.41
CA LEU A 18 -55.03 2.20 -15.76
C LEU A 18 -53.71 2.71 -16.34
N ASP A 19 -53.69 3.13 -17.61
CA ASP A 19 -52.49 3.68 -18.28
C ASP A 19 -52.21 5.14 -17.86
N HIS A 20 -53.20 5.83 -17.30
CA HIS A 20 -53.06 7.16 -16.71
C HIS A 20 -52.79 7.15 -15.20
N ARG A 21 -52.68 5.95 -14.58
CA ARG A 21 -52.00 5.80 -13.28
C ARG A 21 -50.50 5.89 -13.53
N HIS A 22 -50.09 7.06 -14.03
CA HIS A 22 -48.73 7.55 -13.93
C HIS A 22 -48.35 7.33 -12.47
N TYR A 23 -47.49 6.33 -12.23
CA TYR A 23 -46.85 6.15 -10.94
C TYR A 23 -45.86 7.31 -10.83
N HIS A 24 -46.40 8.51 -10.65
CA HIS A 24 -45.62 9.67 -10.29
C HIS A 24 -45.22 9.39 -8.84
N PRO A 25 -43.93 9.20 -8.54
CA PRO A 25 -43.49 9.24 -7.15
C PRO A 25 -44.08 10.52 -6.55
N PRO A 26 -44.62 10.51 -5.32
CA PRO A 26 -45.18 11.73 -4.73
C PRO A 26 -44.19 12.87 -4.96
N ILE A 27 -44.63 14.00 -5.51
CA ILE A 27 -43.73 15.13 -5.87
C ILE A 27 -42.82 15.49 -4.68
N GLN A 28 -43.35 15.40 -3.45
CA GLN A 28 -42.61 15.55 -2.20
C GLN A 28 -41.45 14.55 -2.01
N LEU A 29 -41.60 13.30 -2.44
CA LEU A 29 -40.57 12.26 -2.35
C LEU A 29 -39.45 12.54 -3.37
N HIS A 30 -39.81 12.91 -4.60
CA HIS A 30 -38.83 13.31 -5.62
C HIS A 30 -38.10 14.62 -5.26
N GLU A 31 -38.81 15.60 -4.69
CA GLU A 31 -38.21 16.84 -4.18
C GLU A 31 -37.30 16.58 -2.97
N GLN A 32 -37.68 15.66 -2.08
CA GLN A 32 -36.87 15.26 -0.94
C GLN A 32 -35.60 14.53 -1.40
N ASP A 33 -35.70 13.63 -2.37
CA ASP A 33 -34.55 12.93 -2.97
C ASP A 33 -33.61 13.91 -3.69
N ASN A 34 -34.16 14.87 -4.42
CA ASN A 34 -33.36 15.92 -5.07
C ASN A 34 -32.67 16.83 -4.04
N ARG A 35 -33.33 17.15 -2.92
CA ARG A 35 -32.72 17.90 -1.81
C ARG A 35 -31.60 17.12 -1.13
N THR A 36 -31.78 15.84 -0.87
CA THR A 36 -30.73 15.00 -0.27
C THR A 36 -29.55 14.84 -1.23
N GLN A 37 -29.81 14.63 -2.52
CA GLN A 37 -28.77 14.58 -3.54
C GLN A 37 -27.99 15.90 -3.64
N ALA A 38 -28.68 17.04 -3.65
CA ALA A 38 -28.04 18.36 -3.67
C ALA A 38 -27.18 18.59 -2.43
N GLN A 39 -27.65 18.17 -1.26
CA GLN A 39 -26.89 18.27 -0.01
C GLN A 39 -25.64 17.39 -0.04
N LEU A 40 -25.75 16.14 -0.49
CA LEU A 40 -24.60 15.24 -0.63
C LEU A 40 -23.58 15.78 -1.63
N MET A 41 -24.02 16.32 -2.76
CA MET A 41 -23.13 16.92 -3.75
C MET A 41 -22.39 18.13 -3.17
N LYS A 42 -23.09 18.98 -2.43
CA LYS A 42 -22.46 20.09 -1.69
C LYS A 42 -21.43 19.57 -0.69
N ASP A 43 -21.79 18.56 0.11
CA ASP A 43 -20.89 17.99 1.11
C ASP A 43 -19.63 17.40 0.46
N CYS A 44 -19.75 16.77 -0.71
CA CYS A 44 -18.60 16.29 -1.49
C CYS A 44 -17.69 17.43 -1.92
N VAL A 45 -18.24 18.50 -2.50
CA VAL A 45 -17.47 19.69 -2.89
C VAL A 45 -16.77 20.32 -1.68
N ASP A 46 -17.46 20.40 -0.55
CA ASP A 46 -16.91 20.92 0.70
C ASP A 46 -15.78 20.02 1.24
N LYS A 47 -15.93 18.68 1.18
CA LYS A 47 -14.87 17.73 1.56
C LYS A 47 -13.67 17.83 0.61
N ASP A 48 -13.89 17.93 -0.69
CA ASP A 48 -12.81 18.07 -1.67
C ASP A 48 -12.02 19.36 -1.43
N ARG A 49 -12.72 20.47 -1.13
CA ARG A 49 -12.07 21.72 -0.73
C ARG A 49 -11.25 21.55 0.55
N GLN A 50 -11.78 20.88 1.58
CA GLN A 50 -11.03 20.60 2.80
C GLN A 50 -9.79 19.75 2.53
N LEU A 51 -9.86 18.77 1.61
CA LEU A 51 -8.70 17.96 1.23
C LEU A 51 -7.62 18.78 0.52
N ARG A 52 -8.01 19.70 -0.38
CA ARG A 52 -7.09 20.66 -1.01
C ARG A 52 -6.42 21.56 0.03
N GLN A 53 -7.17 22.07 1.00
CA GLN A 53 -6.63 22.84 2.12
C GLN A 53 -5.62 22.05 2.95
N LEU A 54 -5.91 20.78 3.27
CA LEU A 54 -4.96 19.91 3.95
C LEU A 54 -3.67 19.64 3.14
N ARG A 55 -3.69 19.84 1.81
CA ARG A 55 -2.52 19.75 0.93
C ARG A 55 -1.75 21.07 0.80
N GLY A 56 -2.25 22.17 1.36
CA GLY A 56 -1.67 23.50 1.20
C GLY A 56 -2.22 24.30 0.01
N GLU A 57 -3.31 23.84 -0.61
CA GLU A 57 -4.03 24.55 -1.67
C GLU A 57 -5.20 25.37 -1.08
N ASP A 58 -5.78 26.32 -1.81
CA ASP A 58 -6.94 27.13 -1.38
C ASP A 58 -6.81 27.80 0.02
N ILE A 59 -5.57 28.06 0.46
CA ILE A 59 -5.24 28.57 1.81
C ILE A 59 -5.65 30.04 1.98
N LEU A 60 -5.56 30.83 0.91
CA LEU A 60 -5.92 32.26 0.93
C LEU A 60 -7.42 32.50 1.19
N GLU A 61 -8.25 31.46 1.04
CA GLU A 61 -9.68 31.52 1.33
C GLU A 61 -10.01 31.30 2.82
N LEU A 62 -9.00 31.05 3.66
CA LEU A 62 -9.14 30.88 5.10
C LEU A 62 -8.81 32.18 5.84
N ASP A 63 -9.59 32.47 6.88
CA ASP A 63 -9.24 33.48 7.87
C ASP A 63 -8.22 32.92 8.88
N MET A 64 -7.75 33.78 9.79
CA MET A 64 -6.74 33.39 10.78
C MET A 64 -7.19 32.23 11.67
N ASP A 65 -8.46 32.20 12.08
CA ASP A 65 -9.00 31.12 12.91
C ASP A 65 -9.10 29.80 12.13
N GLY A 66 -9.46 29.86 10.85
CA GLY A 66 -9.45 28.74 9.92
C GLY A 66 -8.04 28.16 9.74
N LEU A 67 -7.04 29.02 9.55
CA LEU A 67 -5.64 28.62 9.44
C LEU A 67 -5.13 27.91 10.71
N ILE A 68 -5.40 28.49 11.88
CA ILE A 68 -5.01 27.89 13.18
C ILE A 68 -5.69 26.52 13.37
N THR A 69 -6.95 26.39 12.96
CA THR A 69 -7.68 25.13 13.06
C THR A 69 -7.10 24.05 12.15
N LEU A 70 -6.78 24.43 10.90
CA LEU A 70 -6.14 23.57 9.91
C LEU A 70 -4.78 23.08 10.41
N GLU A 71 -3.93 23.98 10.90
CA GLU A 71 -2.61 23.66 11.45
C GLU A 71 -2.70 22.65 12.60
N LYS A 72 -3.58 22.90 13.57
CA LYS A 72 -3.82 21.97 14.70
C LYS A 72 -4.29 20.60 14.23
N GLN A 73 -5.12 20.54 13.20
CA GLN A 73 -5.56 19.26 12.63
C GLN A 73 -4.40 18.50 11.98
N MET A 74 -3.58 19.20 11.20
CA MET A 74 -2.40 18.62 10.56
C MET A 74 -1.38 18.14 11.59
N GLU A 75 -1.07 18.94 12.60
CA GLU A 75 -0.13 18.59 13.67
C GLU A 75 -0.57 17.31 14.40
N ARG A 76 -1.86 17.21 14.76
CA ARG A 76 -2.41 16.00 15.39
C ARG A 76 -2.32 14.77 14.48
N GLY A 77 -2.63 14.93 13.20
CA GLY A 77 -2.54 13.86 12.21
C GLY A 77 -1.11 13.36 12.03
N LEU A 78 -0.18 14.30 11.84
CA LEU A 78 1.25 14.02 11.68
C LEU A 78 1.83 13.34 12.92
N SER A 79 1.52 13.84 14.12
CA SER A 79 1.97 13.21 15.37
C SER A 79 1.50 11.76 15.49
N ARG A 80 0.24 11.46 15.11
CA ARG A 80 -0.28 10.09 15.10
C ARG A 80 0.45 9.21 14.09
N VAL A 81 0.67 9.70 12.87
CA VAL A 81 1.37 8.96 11.81
C VAL A 81 2.81 8.66 12.22
N LEU A 82 3.52 9.63 12.77
CA LEU A 82 4.89 9.44 13.26
C LEU A 82 4.95 8.36 14.36
N LYS A 83 4.13 8.49 15.39
CA LYS A 83 4.04 7.49 16.47
C LYS A 83 3.77 6.08 15.95
N MET A 84 2.83 5.95 15.01
CA MET A 84 2.51 4.66 14.39
C MET A 84 3.71 4.09 13.62
N LYS A 85 4.34 4.91 12.78
CA LYS A 85 5.52 4.49 12.00
C LYS A 85 6.67 4.04 12.91
N ASP A 86 6.90 4.75 14.01
CA ASP A 86 7.95 4.39 14.97
C ASP A 86 7.62 3.08 15.68
N THR A 87 6.36 2.91 16.10
CA THR A 87 5.88 1.66 16.71
C THR A 87 6.09 0.48 15.77
N LEU A 88 5.69 0.60 14.51
CA LEU A 88 5.83 -0.46 13.51
C LEU A 88 7.31 -0.82 13.29
N ARG A 89 8.19 0.17 13.18
CA ARG A 89 9.64 -0.08 13.01
C ARG A 89 10.27 -0.73 14.23
N LEU A 90 9.92 -0.27 15.44
CA LEU A 90 10.44 -0.85 16.67
C LEU A 90 10.00 -2.30 16.85
N ASN A 91 8.76 -2.62 16.49
CA ASN A 91 8.25 -3.99 16.49
C ASN A 91 9.02 -4.88 15.51
N GLU A 92 9.28 -4.38 14.29
CA GLU A 92 10.07 -5.12 13.29
C GLU A 92 11.51 -5.36 13.77
N ILE A 93 12.16 -4.34 14.35
CA ILE A 93 13.49 -4.48 14.95
C ILE A 93 13.49 -5.54 16.06
N ALA A 94 12.46 -5.54 16.92
CA ALA A 94 12.35 -6.52 18.00
C ALA A 94 12.16 -7.94 17.45
N ALA A 95 11.31 -8.11 16.44
CA ALA A 95 11.10 -9.40 15.77
C ALA A 95 12.41 -9.94 15.17
N LEU A 96 13.13 -9.11 14.41
CA LEU A 96 14.41 -9.48 13.80
C LEU A 96 15.50 -9.78 14.83
N LYS A 97 15.55 -9.02 15.94
CA LYS A 97 16.50 -9.31 17.04
C LYS A 97 16.21 -10.67 17.68
N ASN A 98 14.95 -10.99 17.93
CA ASN A 98 14.55 -12.27 18.50
C ASN A 98 14.89 -13.43 17.55
N GLN A 99 14.57 -13.29 16.27
CA GLN A 99 14.92 -14.29 15.26
C GLN A 99 16.45 -14.46 15.15
N GLY A 100 17.20 -13.36 15.17
CA GLY A 100 18.67 -13.40 15.15
C GLY A 100 19.26 -14.09 16.38
N ALA A 101 18.66 -13.91 17.56
CA ALA A 101 19.09 -14.59 18.78
C ALA A 101 18.80 -16.10 18.70
N PHE A 102 17.59 -16.47 18.29
CA PHE A 102 17.19 -17.87 18.09
C PHE A 102 18.12 -18.60 17.11
N LEU A 103 18.39 -18.00 15.94
CA LEU A 103 19.26 -18.60 14.93
C LEU A 103 20.72 -18.72 15.40
N LYS A 104 21.21 -17.78 16.21
CA LYS A 104 22.56 -17.88 16.80
C LYS A 104 22.66 -19.06 17.76
N GLU A 105 21.66 -19.22 18.61
CA GLU A 105 21.60 -20.33 19.56
C GLU A 105 21.54 -21.69 18.85
N GLU A 106 20.65 -21.84 17.86
CA GLU A 106 20.53 -23.07 17.08
C GLU A 106 21.83 -23.40 16.33
N ASN A 107 22.49 -22.39 15.76
CA ASN A 107 23.77 -22.55 15.07
C ASN A 107 24.88 -22.99 16.03
N GLU A 108 24.93 -22.45 17.25
CA GLU A 108 25.87 -22.88 18.29
C GLU A 108 25.62 -24.33 18.73
N GLN A 109 24.36 -24.71 18.96
CA GLN A 109 24.00 -26.09 19.29
C GLN A 109 24.41 -27.06 18.18
N MET A 110 24.18 -26.70 16.92
CA MET A 110 24.55 -27.52 15.77
C MET A 110 26.06 -27.67 15.62
N LYS A 111 26.83 -26.59 15.82
CA LYS A 111 28.30 -26.63 15.84
C LYS A 111 28.82 -27.56 16.94
N GLN A 112 28.24 -27.50 18.13
CA GLN A 112 28.61 -28.39 19.23
C GLN A 112 28.28 -29.86 18.90
N PHE A 113 27.12 -30.13 18.30
CA PHE A 113 26.73 -31.47 17.87
C PHE A 113 27.70 -32.04 16.82
N VAL A 114 28.05 -31.24 15.79
CA VAL A 114 29.04 -31.64 14.77
C VAL A 114 30.40 -31.91 15.40
N HIS A 115 30.86 -31.04 16.32
CA HIS A 115 32.13 -31.24 17.00
C HIS A 115 32.15 -32.53 17.84
N GLN A 116 31.05 -32.89 18.50
CA GLN A 116 30.91 -34.14 19.25
C GLN A 116 30.88 -35.37 18.34
N GLN A 117 30.22 -35.30 17.19
CA GLN A 117 30.15 -36.40 16.22
C GLN A 117 31.49 -36.60 15.50
N MET A 118 32.19 -35.53 15.12
CA MET A 118 33.49 -35.57 14.44
C MET A 118 34.65 -35.86 15.40
N GLY A 119 34.56 -35.45 16.67
CA GLY A 119 35.54 -35.77 17.72
C GLY A 119 35.57 -37.26 18.11
N ARG A 120 34.60 -38.06 17.64
CA ARG A 120 34.60 -39.53 17.76
C ARG A 120 35.32 -40.24 16.61
N GLY A 121 35.76 -39.52 15.57
CA GLY A 121 36.63 -40.02 14.52
C GLY A 121 38.10 -39.81 14.84
N LYS A 122 38.79 -40.90 15.24
CA LYS A 122 40.24 -41.13 15.31
C LYS A 122 41.16 -39.90 15.16
N LYS A 123 41.91 -39.58 16.23
CA LYS A 123 43.20 -38.89 16.11
C LYS A 123 44.09 -39.70 15.14
N PRO A 124 44.62 -39.12 14.05
CA PRO A 124 45.73 -39.75 13.35
C PRO A 124 46.99 -39.63 14.24
N PRO A 125 47.86 -40.64 14.27
CA PRO A 125 49.11 -40.57 15.00
C PRO A 125 49.99 -39.49 14.35
N SER A 126 50.54 -38.62 15.20
CA SER A 126 51.56 -37.67 14.82
C SER A 126 52.86 -38.44 14.63
N ASP A 127 53.15 -38.85 13.39
CA ASP A 127 54.48 -39.31 12.99
C ASP A 127 55.06 -38.32 11.98
N GLN A 128 55.97 -37.51 12.50
CA GLN A 128 57.31 -37.26 11.99
C GLN A 128 57.58 -37.26 10.47
N LEU A 129 58.20 -36.14 10.05
CA LEU A 129 59.42 -36.07 9.20
C LEU A 129 59.31 -35.97 7.65
N VAL A 130 59.58 -34.72 7.18
CA VAL A 130 60.46 -34.25 6.05
C VAL A 130 60.00 -34.31 4.57
N PRO A 131 60.65 -33.54 3.64
CA PRO A 131 59.97 -32.59 2.74
C PRO A 131 60.14 -32.94 1.23
N GLY A 132 59.37 -32.33 0.35
CA GLY A 132 59.57 -32.57 -1.09
C GLY A 132 58.74 -31.67 -1.98
N GLN A 133 59.42 -30.67 -2.54
CA GLN A 133 59.00 -29.92 -3.73
C GLN A 133 58.63 -30.87 -4.87
N SER A 134 57.63 -30.53 -5.67
CA SER A 134 57.54 -30.99 -7.08
C SER A 134 56.53 -30.12 -7.83
N ASP A 135 57.06 -29.21 -8.62
CA ASP A 135 56.41 -28.52 -9.72
C ASP A 135 55.85 -29.52 -10.74
N ASN A 136 54.73 -29.17 -11.39
CA ASN A 136 54.44 -29.30 -12.83
C ASN A 136 52.91 -29.15 -13.03
N SER A 137 52.37 -28.05 -13.60
CA SER A 137 52.49 -27.52 -14.96
C SER A 137 51.31 -27.96 -15.85
N ILE A 138 50.77 -26.96 -16.59
CA ILE A 138 49.93 -26.97 -17.80
C ILE A 138 48.54 -27.65 -17.73
N SER A 139 47.45 -27.15 -18.32
CA SER A 139 47.27 -26.20 -19.42
C SER A 139 45.80 -25.73 -19.46
N GLU A 140 45.58 -24.53 -20.01
CA GLU A 140 44.43 -24.11 -20.85
C GLU A 140 42.98 -24.23 -20.30
N ALA A 141 42.12 -23.22 -20.37
CA ALA A 141 41.96 -22.25 -21.44
C ALA A 141 41.21 -20.98 -20.97
N SER A 142 41.63 -19.86 -21.57
CA SER A 142 40.81 -18.70 -21.95
C SER A 142 40.20 -17.81 -20.86
N SER A 143 40.95 -16.75 -20.53
CA SER A 143 40.42 -15.41 -20.21
C SER A 143 39.70 -14.81 -21.47
N PRO A 144 38.95 -13.69 -21.41
CA PRO A 144 39.55 -12.41 -21.02
C PRO A 144 38.64 -11.38 -20.30
N THR A 145 39.36 -10.43 -19.69
CA THR A 145 39.01 -9.01 -19.50
C THR A 145 37.81 -8.69 -18.61
N ASN A 146 38.01 -8.29 -17.36
CA ASN A 146 38.61 -7.01 -16.91
C ASN A 146 37.73 -5.79 -17.22
N ASN A 147 37.83 -4.83 -16.30
CA ASN A 147 37.24 -3.50 -16.23
C ASN A 147 36.03 -3.51 -15.29
N GLN A 148 36.22 -3.58 -13.98
CA GLN A 148 36.92 -2.63 -13.12
C GLN A 148 36.37 -1.21 -13.26
N CYS A 149 35.86 -0.74 -12.11
CA CYS A 149 35.83 0.62 -11.63
C CYS A 149 34.71 1.57 -12.09
N CYS A 150 33.99 2.04 -11.06
CA CYS A 150 34.00 3.43 -10.61
C CYS A 150 33.28 4.49 -11.45
N HIS A 151 32.50 5.29 -10.71
CA HIS A 151 31.74 6.49 -11.10
C HIS A 151 30.43 6.19 -11.81
N GLY A 152 29.32 6.58 -11.17
CA GLY A 152 28.65 7.85 -11.47
C GLY A 152 27.61 7.50 -12.53
N ASP A 153 26.32 7.47 -12.24
CA ASP A 153 25.51 8.65 -12.56
C ASP A 153 24.21 8.64 -11.75
N SER A 154 24.01 9.73 -11.02
CA SER A 154 22.74 10.09 -10.40
C SER A 154 21.88 10.80 -11.43
N ASP A 155 20.88 10.12 -11.98
CA ASP A 155 19.88 10.77 -12.83
C ASP A 155 18.79 11.44 -11.96
N THR A 156 19.03 12.70 -11.62
CA THR A 156 17.98 13.63 -11.17
C THR A 156 17.75 14.68 -12.26
N SER A 157 16.85 14.40 -13.20
CA SER A 157 16.41 15.41 -14.18
C SER A 157 15.10 16.05 -13.75
N LEU A 158 15.18 17.32 -13.36
CA LEU A 158 14.05 18.25 -13.14
C LEU A 158 13.63 18.86 -14.48
N LYS A 159 12.33 18.77 -14.84
CA LYS A 159 11.75 19.46 -16.00
C LYS A 159 11.12 20.78 -15.53
N LEU A 160 11.85 21.89 -15.70
CA LEU A 160 11.33 23.24 -15.48
C LEU A 160 10.35 23.62 -16.62
N GLY A 161 9.22 24.20 -16.23
CA GLY A 161 8.18 24.71 -17.11
C GLY A 161 8.67 25.91 -17.94
N TYR A 162 8.15 26.01 -19.15
CA TYR A 162 8.28 27.21 -19.97
C TYR A 162 7.18 28.21 -19.57
N ILE A 163 7.61 29.47 -19.50
CA ILE A 163 6.81 30.70 -19.34
C ILE A 163 5.81 30.83 -20.49
#